data_AF-A0A7Y1U9E8-F1
#
_entry.id   AF-A0A7Y1U9E8-F1
#
_cell.length_a   1.000
_cell.length_b   1.000
_cell.length_c   1.000
_cell.angle_alpha   90.00
_cell.angle_beta   90.00
_cell.angle_gamma   90.00
#
_symmetry.space_group_name_H-M   'P 1'
#
loop_
_entity.id
_entity.type
_entity.pdbx_description
1 polymer ?
#
loop_
_entity_poly.entity_id
_entity_poly.type
_entity_poly.pdbx_seq_one_letter_code
_entity_poly.pdbx_strand_id
1 'polypeptide(L)' 'ALKRKVIRGGSWKDIGYYIQTGTRTYEYQDTAKSYIGFRSVMTYLGRGKTGDPETWN' A
#
# COMPACT_ATOMS: atom_id res chain seq x y z
N ALA A 1 -12.39 -4.84 22.18
CA ALA A 1 -11.27 -3.95 21.80
C ALA A 1 -11.19 -3.85 20.27
N LEU A 2 -10.85 -2.69 19.71
CA LEU A 2 -10.79 -2.50 18.26
C LEU A 2 -9.56 -3.17 17.66
N LYS A 3 -9.69 -3.70 16.44
CA LYS A 3 -8.61 -4.45 15.77
C LYS A 3 -7.60 -3.49 15.16
N ARG A 4 -6.31 -3.67 15.51
CA ARG A 4 -5.18 -2.93 14.92
C ARG A 4 -4.95 -3.36 13.47
N LYS A 5 -4.69 -2.39 12.59
CA LYS A 5 -4.31 -2.58 11.19
C LYS A 5 -2.86 -2.16 10.98
N VAL A 6 -2.17 -2.83 10.06
CA VAL A 6 -0.81 -2.48 9.66
C VAL A 6 -0.86 -1.32 8.69
N ILE A 7 0.00 -0.33 8.91
CA ILE A 7 0.30 0.78 8.00
C ILE A 7 1.80 0.74 7.63
N ARG A 8 2.11 1.15 6.39
CA ARG A 8 3.46 1.01 5.77
C ARG A 8 3.91 2.33 5.16
N GLY A 9 5.23 2.49 5.02
CA GLY A 9 5.84 3.57 4.20
C GLY A 9 6.12 4.88 4.93
N GLY A 10 5.70 5.00 6.20
CA GLY A 10 5.87 6.23 6.96
C GLY A 10 5.07 7.40 6.38
N SER A 11 5.25 8.57 6.98
CA SER A 11 4.62 9.82 6.60
C SER A 11 5.61 10.96 6.65
N TRP A 12 5.19 12.15 6.19
CA TRP A 12 6.04 13.33 6.11
C TRP A 12 6.69 13.76 7.44
N LYS A 13 6.09 13.37 8.58
CA LYS A 13 6.59 13.68 9.92
C LYS A 13 7.52 12.63 10.50
N ASP A 14 7.64 11.46 9.85
CA ASP A 14 8.37 10.33 10.42
C ASP A 14 9.87 10.42 10.09
N ILE A 15 10.71 9.97 11.02
CA ILE A 15 12.17 10.00 10.88
C ILE A 15 12.62 8.80 10.03
N GLY A 16 13.67 8.97 9.23
CA GLY A 16 14.15 7.95 8.27
C GLY A 16 14.42 6.56 8.85
N TYR A 17 14.79 6.45 10.13
CA TYR A 17 14.92 5.16 10.83
C TYR A 17 13.60 4.35 10.83
N TYR A 18 12.46 5.02 10.90
CA TYR A 18 11.14 4.39 10.93
C TYR A 18 10.50 4.17 9.56
N ILE A 19 11.16 4.57 8.47
CA ILE A 19 10.64 4.47 7.08
C ILE A 19 11.27 3.29 6.32
N GLN A 20 12.05 2.45 7.00
CA GLN A 20 12.66 1.28 6.40
C GLN A 20 11.61 0.25 5.94
N THR A 21 11.92 -0.51 4.89
CA THR A 21 11.01 -1.49 4.27
C THR A 21 10.54 -2.58 5.23
N GLY A 22 11.33 -2.90 6.26
CA GLY A 22 10.97 -3.85 7.33
C GLY A 22 10.06 -3.26 8.41
N THR A 23 10.13 -1.95 8.66
CA THR A 23 9.48 -1.30 9.81
C THR A 23 7.97 -1.28 9.68
N ARG A 24 7.24 -1.90 10.64
CA ARG A 24 5.76 -1.96 10.70
C ARG A 24 5.17 -1.07 11.78
N THR A 25 4.29 -0.17 11.36
CA THR A 25 3.47 0.68 12.25
C THR A 25 2.04 0.16 12.24
N TYR A 26 1.32 0.42 13.33
CA TYR A 26 -0.03 -0.10 13.53
C TYR A 26 -0.94 0.98 14.10
N GLU A 27 -2.18 0.98 13.68
CA GLU A 27 -3.20 1.92 14.15
C GLU A 27 -4.56 1.22 14.32
N TYR A 28 -5.44 1.76 15.17
CA TYR A 28 -6.81 1.27 15.29
C TYR A 28 -7.69 1.69 14.10
N GLN A 29 -8.68 0.87 13.75
CA GLN A 29 -9.51 1.05 12.53
C GLN A 29 -10.34 2.34 12.51
N ASP A 30 -10.70 2.86 13.67
CA ASP A 30 -11.51 4.06 13.87
C ASP A 30 -10.66 5.34 13.94
N THR A 31 -9.34 5.21 13.95
CA THR A 31 -8.44 6.35 14.19
C THR A 31 -8.09 7.04 12.87
N ALA A 32 -8.58 8.26 12.71
CA ALA A 32 -8.20 9.15 11.61
C ALA A 32 -7.02 10.05 12.00
N LYS A 33 -6.01 10.15 11.14
CA LYS A 33 -4.87 11.06 11.32
C LYS A 33 -4.50 11.71 9.99
N SER A 34 -4.05 12.96 10.03
CA SER A 34 -3.67 13.76 8.85
C SER A 34 -2.55 13.15 7.99
N TYR A 35 -1.78 12.23 8.55
CA TYR A 35 -0.63 11.59 7.93
C TYR A 35 -0.88 10.12 7.54
N ILE A 36 -2.13 9.64 7.67
CA ILE A 36 -2.56 8.31 7.24
C ILE A 36 -3.44 8.46 6.01
N GLY A 37 -3.10 7.75 4.94
CA GLY A 37 -3.86 7.70 3.68
C GLY A 37 -3.98 6.28 3.13
N PHE A 38 -4.44 6.15 1.89
CA PHE A 38 -4.60 4.86 1.20
C PHE A 38 -3.80 4.80 -0.11
N ARG A 39 -3.43 3.59 -0.51
CA ARG A 39 -2.90 3.28 -1.84
C ARG A 39 -3.77 2.22 -2.48
N SER A 40 -4.32 2.52 -3.64
CA SER A 40 -5.12 1.57 -4.40
C SER A 40 -4.25 0.44 -4.97
N VAL A 41 -4.78 -0.78 -4.95
CA VAL A 41 -4.18 -1.96 -5.54
C VAL A 41 -5.23 -2.72 -6.35
N MET A 42 -4.80 -3.42 -7.38
CA MET A 42 -5.66 -4.21 -8.27
C MET A 42 -5.08 -5.62 -8.38
N THR A 43 -5.96 -6.63 -8.45
CA THR A 43 -5.55 -8.04 -8.56
C THR A 43 -4.99 -8.40 -9.94
N TYR A 44 -5.44 -7.72 -11.00
CA TYR A 44 -5.03 -7.95 -12.38
C TYR A 44 -5.02 -6.64 -13.17
N LEU A 45 -3.91 -6.29 -13.82
CA LEU A 45 -3.71 -5.01 -14.52
C LEU A 45 -4.36 -4.94 -15.92
N GLY A 46 -4.93 -6.04 -16.42
CA GLY A 46 -5.71 -6.01 -17.66
C GLY A 46 -4.92 -6.04 -18.98
N ARG A 47 -3.58 -6.13 -18.97
CA ARG A 47 -2.76 -6.18 -20.20
C ARG A 47 -1.67 -7.24 -20.10
N GLY A 48 -1.85 -8.35 -20.82
CA GLY A 48 -0.83 -9.36 -21.05
C GLY A 48 -1.41 -10.77 -21.11
N LYS A 49 -1.75 -11.23 -22.32
CA LYS A 49 -2.28 -12.56 -22.70
C LYS A 49 -3.81 -12.70 -22.86
N THR A 50 -4.44 -11.77 -23.59
CA THR A 50 -5.76 -12.04 -24.19
C THR A 50 -5.86 -11.34 -25.56
N GLY A 51 -4.89 -11.65 -26.42
CA GLY A 51 -4.86 -11.26 -27.82
C GLY A 51 -4.01 -12.29 -28.55
N ASP A 52 -4.31 -12.57 -29.81
CA ASP A 52 -3.61 -13.59 -30.59
C ASP A 52 -2.09 -13.35 -30.55
N PRO A 53 -1.27 -14.42 -30.46
CA PRO A 53 0.20 -14.33 -30.45
C PRO A 53 0.81 -13.51 -31.60
N GLU A 54 0.05 -13.30 -32.68
CA GLU A 54 0.50 -12.68 -33.94
C GLU A 54 0.51 -11.14 -33.93
N THR A 55 -0.05 -10.48 -32.91
CA THR A 55 -0.15 -9.00 -32.85
C THR A 55 1.11 -8.29 -32.32
N TRP A 56 2.23 -9.01 -32.18
CA TRP A 56 3.51 -8.49 -31.67
C TRP A 56 4.65 -8.51 -32.70
N ASN A 57 4.36 -8.66 -34.00
CA ASN A 57 5.31 -8.35 -35.09
C ASN A 57 4.82 -7.15 -35.90
#